data_AF-A0A9E1IG49-F1
#
_entry.id   AF-A0A9E1IG49-F1
#
_cell.length_a   1.000
_cell.length_b   1.000
_cell.length_c   1.000
_cell.angle_alpha   90.00
_cell.angle_beta   90.00
_cell.angle_gamma   90.00
#
_symmetry.space_group_name_H-M   'P 1'
#
loop_
_entity.id
_entity.type
_entity.pdbx_description
1 polymer ?
#
loop_
_entity_poly.entity_id
_entity_poly.type
_entity_poly.pdbx_seq_one_letter_code
_entity_poly.pdbx_strand_id
1 'polypeptide(L)'
;MALDWISNRSEQTRGLSGGALSAAVALDESNPYYNYRLRRHSAQGDVVEEPGLLWFTSPYVKQRSGLGTHIAAEMGDGVAGYTDVLMILSVDDYQRAVSRDGEPWLRAASRVLREEFTSLCQRENLKQVHENRNLGFRIICDGSPDMGSQLLGLERGEFVTGLLPNLYTGPVRGSEPVIAVHLNLPGAWEGYQEVGHLYNDQLLFTLGSHWLDNFSHPYLREAALYRLQQYPNGSFVHIINPDLQDRYQVSSTNQGGA
;
A
#
# COMPACT_ATOMS: atom_id res chain seq x y z
N MET A 1 25.66 -32.78 -13.27
CA MET A 1 26.14 -32.56 -11.89
C MET A 1 26.39 -31.07 -11.73
N ALA A 2 25.39 -30.35 -11.25
CA ALA A 2 25.43 -28.90 -11.06
C ALA A 2 24.33 -28.52 -10.08
N LEU A 3 24.70 -27.94 -8.94
CA LEU A 3 24.35 -26.59 -8.48
C LEU A 3 24.56 -26.56 -6.96
N ASP A 4 25.62 -25.87 -6.56
CA ASP A 4 25.83 -25.41 -5.19
C ASP A 4 24.71 -24.42 -4.83
N TRP A 5 23.89 -24.82 -3.87
CA TRP A 5 22.88 -23.98 -3.25
C TRP A 5 23.57 -23.14 -2.16
N ILE A 6 23.85 -21.87 -2.47
CA ILE A 6 24.29 -20.91 -1.46
C ILE A 6 23.08 -20.59 -0.56
N SER A 7 23.03 -21.28 0.58
CA SER A 7 22.41 -20.78 1.79
C SER A 7 23.20 -19.55 2.24
N ASN A 8 22.59 -18.36 2.19
CA ASN A 8 22.89 -17.24 3.08
C ASN A 8 21.96 -16.05 2.76
N ARG A 9 20.75 -16.09 3.32
CA ARG A 9 20.10 -14.87 3.79
C ARG A 9 19.51 -15.18 5.16
N SER A 10 20.20 -14.68 6.17
CA SER A 10 19.67 -14.51 7.51
C SER A 10 18.42 -13.63 7.43
N GLU A 11 17.25 -14.26 7.54
CA GLU A 11 16.02 -13.60 7.97
C GLU A 11 16.17 -13.20 9.45
N GLN A 12 16.85 -12.08 9.66
CA GLN A 12 16.64 -11.23 10.83
C GLN A 12 16.27 -9.84 10.32
N THR A 13 15.01 -9.68 9.92
CA THR A 13 14.37 -8.36 9.84
C THR A 13 13.51 -8.19 11.09
N ARG A 14 14.18 -8.14 12.24
CA ARG A 14 13.64 -7.53 13.47
C ARG A 14 14.45 -6.27 13.75
N GLY A 15 13.73 -5.19 13.99
CA GLY A 15 14.14 -3.79 13.87
C GLY A 15 15.50 -3.41 14.43
N LEU A 16 16.10 -2.40 13.79
CA LEU A 16 16.95 -1.44 14.46
C LEU A 16 16.54 -0.02 14.02
N SER A 17 15.98 0.66 15.01
CA SER A 17 15.52 2.04 15.08
C SER A 17 16.60 3.08 14.85
N GLY A 18 16.20 4.24 14.33
CA GLY A 18 16.96 5.48 14.45
C GLY A 18 16.19 6.72 13.98
N GLY A 19 15.42 7.34 14.88
CA GLY A 19 15.14 8.79 14.82
C GLY A 19 13.71 9.22 14.45
N ALA A 20 13.09 9.92 15.41
CA ALA A 20 11.88 10.74 15.35
C ALA A 20 10.51 10.03 15.38
N LEU A 21 9.90 10.09 16.56
CA LEU A 21 8.46 10.08 16.89
C LEU A 21 7.52 10.32 15.68
N SER A 22 7.26 9.29 14.89
CA SER A 22 6.08 9.17 14.03
C SER A 22 5.50 7.80 14.35
N ALA A 23 4.42 7.78 15.12
CA ALA A 23 3.85 6.54 15.64
C ALA A 23 3.40 5.66 14.47
N ALA A 24 4.03 4.48 14.34
CA ALA A 24 3.51 3.42 13.50
C ALA A 24 2.08 3.09 13.98
N VAL A 25 1.16 2.94 13.03
CA VAL A 25 -0.24 2.63 13.35
C VAL A 25 -0.42 1.12 13.24
N ALA A 26 -0.53 0.44 14.38
CA ALA A 26 -0.99 -0.95 14.39
C ALA A 26 -2.48 -0.95 14.04
N LEU A 27 -2.85 -1.64 12.96
CA LEU A 27 -4.26 -1.82 12.57
C LEU A 27 -4.91 -2.95 13.38
N ASP A 28 -4.13 -3.98 13.71
CA ASP A 28 -4.44 -4.99 14.71
C ASP A 28 -3.12 -5.63 15.20
N GLU A 29 -3.03 -6.16 16.44
CA GLU A 29 -1.79 -6.78 16.93
C GLU A 29 -1.44 -8.11 16.24
N SER A 30 -2.35 -8.67 15.45
CA SER A 30 -2.25 -9.99 14.80
C SER A 30 -1.66 -9.96 13.39
N ASN A 31 -1.53 -8.79 12.76
CA ASN A 31 -1.24 -8.67 11.33
C ASN A 31 0.07 -7.89 11.07
N PRO A 32 1.23 -8.53 11.29
CA PRO A 32 2.53 -7.87 11.14
C PRO A 32 2.79 -7.38 9.72
N TYR A 33 2.10 -7.91 8.72
CA TYR A 33 2.32 -7.55 7.32
C TYR A 33 1.96 -6.08 7.03
N TYR A 34 0.85 -5.58 7.56
CA TYR A 34 0.37 -4.22 7.31
C TYR A 34 0.76 -3.19 8.39
N ASN A 35 0.96 -3.62 9.64
CA ASN A 35 1.14 -2.72 10.79
C ASN A 35 2.31 -1.72 10.69
N TYR A 36 3.39 -2.08 10.01
CA TYR A 36 4.58 -1.24 9.94
C TYR A 36 4.63 -0.37 8.68
N ARG A 37 3.56 -0.38 7.88
CA ARG A 37 3.47 0.34 6.60
C ARG A 37 2.66 1.61 6.69
N LEU A 38 2.00 1.85 7.82
CA LEU A 38 1.18 3.02 8.08
C LEU A 38 1.83 3.94 9.11
N ARG A 39 1.71 5.26 8.89
CA ARG A 39 2.19 6.27 9.82
C ARG A 39 1.15 7.35 10.03
N ARG A 40 0.90 7.70 11.30
CA ARG A 40 0.04 8.82 11.70
C ARG A 40 0.82 10.12 11.69
N HIS A 41 0.15 11.18 11.28
CA HIS A 41 0.66 12.53 11.17
C HIS A 41 -0.36 13.53 11.72
N SER A 42 0.14 14.64 12.26
CA SER A 42 -0.70 15.75 12.74
C SER A 42 -0.19 17.04 12.10
N ALA A 43 -1.05 17.72 11.34
CA ALA A 43 -0.75 18.97 10.64
C ALA A 43 -0.85 20.19 11.56
N GLN A 44 0.05 21.15 11.38
CA GLN A 44 0.00 22.47 12.02
C GLN A 44 -0.83 23.45 11.18
N GLY A 45 -2.07 23.08 10.87
CA GLY A 45 -2.93 23.86 10.01
C GLY A 45 -4.10 23.06 9.45
N ASP A 46 -4.81 23.67 8.51
CA ASP A 46 -5.98 23.07 7.89
C ASP A 46 -5.60 22.36 6.59
N VAL A 47 -5.54 21.03 6.63
CA VAL A 47 -5.14 20.20 5.47
C VAL A 47 -6.09 20.34 4.29
N VAL A 48 -7.34 20.73 4.50
CA VAL A 48 -8.32 20.90 3.42
C VAL A 48 -8.15 22.27 2.76
N GLU A 49 -7.81 23.31 3.51
CA GLU A 49 -7.51 24.63 2.92
C GLU A 49 -6.12 24.65 2.26
N GLU A 50 -5.16 23.91 2.83
CA GLU A 50 -3.78 23.82 2.36
C GLU A 50 -3.33 22.35 2.17
N PRO A 51 -3.64 21.71 1.02
CA PRO A 51 -3.31 20.30 0.77
C PRO A 51 -1.81 19.97 0.82
N GLY A 52 -0.93 20.97 0.69
CA GLY A 52 0.52 20.79 0.84
C GLY A 52 0.92 20.30 2.25
N LEU A 53 0.08 20.52 3.26
CA LEU A 53 0.30 20.03 4.62
C LEU A 53 0.26 18.49 4.73
N LEU A 54 -0.33 17.81 3.75
CA LEU A 54 -0.29 16.35 3.64
C LEU A 54 1.11 15.83 3.28
N TRP A 55 1.88 16.65 2.55
CA TRP A 55 3.27 16.34 2.22
C TRP A 55 4.21 16.65 3.38
N PHE A 56 4.15 17.89 3.89
CA PHE A 56 4.87 18.33 5.08
C PHE A 56 3.92 19.03 6.05
N THR A 57 3.73 18.43 7.22
CA THR A 57 2.76 18.89 8.24
C THR A 57 3.04 20.26 8.84
N SER A 58 4.21 20.82 8.59
CA SER A 58 4.65 22.10 9.14
C SER A 58 5.59 22.81 8.17
N PRO A 59 5.53 24.15 8.08
CA PRO A 59 6.55 24.91 7.37
C PRO A 59 7.93 24.76 8.05
N TYR A 60 7.96 24.54 9.38
CA TYR A 60 9.18 24.45 10.18
C TYR A 60 9.84 23.07 10.05
N VAL A 61 11.03 23.03 9.46
CA VAL A 61 11.78 21.79 9.14
C VAL A 61 11.89 20.81 10.31
N LYS A 62 12.14 21.30 11.53
CA LYS A 62 12.30 20.44 12.73
C LYS A 62 11.01 19.78 13.22
N GLN A 63 9.86 20.25 12.75
CA GLN A 63 8.53 19.77 13.13
C GLN A 63 7.82 19.09 11.95
N ARG A 64 8.51 18.94 10.80
CA ARG A 64 7.95 18.27 9.63
C ARG A 64 7.74 16.79 9.92
N SER A 65 6.52 16.36 9.67
CA SER A 65 6.11 14.99 9.42
C SER A 65 5.35 14.96 8.08
N GLY A 66 4.53 13.94 7.84
CA GLY A 66 3.71 13.81 6.62
C GLY A 66 4.33 12.88 5.58
N LEU A 67 3.70 12.81 4.41
CA LEU A 67 4.07 11.85 3.37
C LEU A 67 5.53 11.98 2.93
N GLY A 68 6.03 13.20 2.74
CA GLY A 68 7.41 13.42 2.31
C GLY A 68 8.43 12.82 3.29
N THR A 69 8.16 12.94 4.60
CA THR A 69 8.99 12.33 5.65
C THR A 69 8.83 10.82 5.74
N HIS A 70 7.63 10.29 5.50
CA HIS A 70 7.38 8.86 5.46
C HIS A 70 8.16 8.21 4.30
N ILE A 71 8.05 8.78 3.10
CA ILE A 71 8.80 8.30 1.92
C ILE A 71 10.29 8.35 2.18
N ALA A 72 10.81 9.49 2.67
CA ALA A 72 12.24 9.66 2.96
C ALA A 72 12.78 8.59 3.92
N ALA A 73 11.99 8.18 4.90
CA ALA A 73 12.37 7.15 5.86
C ALA A 73 12.35 5.73 5.27
N GLU A 74 11.60 5.49 4.19
CA GLU A 74 11.47 4.19 3.52
C GLU A 74 12.30 4.09 2.22
N MET A 75 13.05 5.14 1.85
CA MET A 75 13.77 5.17 0.56
C MET A 75 14.81 4.07 0.39
N GLY A 76 15.41 3.56 1.47
CA GLY A 76 16.41 2.49 1.42
C GLY A 76 17.47 2.70 0.32
N ASP A 77 17.52 1.78 -0.64
CA ASP A 77 18.45 1.77 -1.78
C ASP A 77 18.08 2.76 -2.92
N GLY A 78 17.12 3.66 -2.71
CA GLY A 78 16.70 4.67 -3.68
C GLY A 78 15.67 4.18 -4.70
N VAL A 79 14.96 3.08 -4.42
CA VAL A 79 13.86 2.55 -5.25
C VAL A 79 12.59 2.44 -4.41
N ALA A 80 11.49 3.01 -4.89
CA ALA A 80 10.21 2.99 -4.18
C ALA A 80 9.62 1.56 -4.11
N GLY A 81 9.50 0.99 -2.92
CA GLY A 81 8.90 -0.33 -2.68
C GLY A 81 7.36 -0.37 -2.70
N TYR A 82 6.73 0.56 -3.42
CA TYR A 82 5.28 0.73 -3.52
C TYR A 82 4.92 1.28 -4.91
N THR A 83 3.71 0.98 -5.39
CA THR A 83 3.21 1.52 -6.66
C THR A 83 2.43 2.83 -6.44
N ASP A 84 1.51 2.83 -5.47
CA ASP A 84 0.64 3.97 -5.14
C ASP A 84 0.65 4.23 -3.62
N VAL A 85 0.06 5.36 -3.20
CA VAL A 85 0.01 5.77 -1.79
C VAL A 85 -1.42 5.75 -1.24
N LEU A 86 -1.56 5.20 -0.03
CA LEU A 86 -2.80 5.29 0.74
C LEU A 86 -2.75 6.55 1.60
N MET A 87 -3.86 7.26 1.67
CA MET A 87 -4.05 8.37 2.60
C MET A 87 -5.41 8.25 3.28
N ILE A 88 -5.42 8.29 4.60
CA ILE A 88 -6.63 8.20 5.42
C ILE A 88 -6.78 9.55 6.12
N LEU A 89 -7.87 10.24 5.84
CA LEU A 89 -8.18 11.52 6.48
C LEU A 89 -9.11 11.30 7.67
N SER A 90 -9.03 12.19 8.66
CA SER A 90 -10.04 12.29 9.70
C SER A 90 -11.45 12.43 9.10
N VAL A 91 -12.46 11.99 9.86
CA VAL A 91 -13.86 12.10 9.43
C VAL A 91 -14.22 13.56 9.12
N ASP A 92 -13.79 14.49 9.99
CA ASP A 92 -14.05 15.92 9.86
C ASP A 92 -13.42 16.50 8.58
N ASP A 93 -12.14 16.21 8.33
CA ASP A 93 -11.44 16.74 7.17
C ASP A 93 -11.91 16.10 5.87
N TYR A 94 -12.22 14.80 5.88
CA TYR A 94 -12.78 14.12 4.72
C TYR A 94 -14.14 14.71 4.35
N GLN A 95 -15.04 14.88 5.32
CA GLN A 95 -16.36 15.49 5.09
C GLN A 95 -16.24 16.92 4.53
N ARG A 96 -15.33 17.72 5.07
CA ARG A 96 -15.05 19.07 4.54
C ARG A 96 -14.50 19.03 3.12
N ALA A 97 -13.58 18.10 2.84
CA ALA A 97 -12.98 17.92 1.53
C ALA A 97 -14.02 17.54 0.46
N VAL A 98 -14.98 16.67 0.79
CA VAL A 98 -16.02 16.23 -0.17
C VAL A 98 -17.24 17.14 -0.21
N SER A 99 -17.52 17.92 0.86
CA SER A 99 -18.68 18.85 0.90
C SER A 99 -18.44 20.15 0.13
N ARG A 100 -17.16 20.54 -0.10
CA ARG A 100 -16.76 21.75 -0.83
C ARG A 100 -16.87 21.62 -2.37
N ASP A 101 -17.92 20.96 -2.90
CA ASP A 101 -18.21 20.66 -4.32
C ASP A 101 -17.83 19.24 -4.83
N GLY A 102 -17.66 18.25 -3.95
CA GLY A 102 -17.45 16.83 -4.32
C GLY A 102 -15.98 16.42 -4.54
N GLU A 103 -15.70 15.69 -5.62
CA GLU A 103 -14.34 15.22 -6.00
C GLU A 103 -13.25 16.28 -6.34
N PRO A 104 -13.52 17.59 -6.58
CA PRO A 104 -12.48 18.54 -6.98
C PRO A 104 -11.32 18.66 -5.98
N TRP A 105 -11.59 18.61 -4.68
CA TRP A 105 -10.53 18.70 -3.68
C TRP A 105 -9.59 17.49 -3.74
N LEU A 106 -10.12 16.27 -3.82
CA LEU A 106 -9.34 15.04 -3.89
C LEU A 106 -8.39 15.06 -5.10
N ARG A 107 -8.89 15.53 -6.25
CA ARG A 107 -8.07 15.73 -7.46
C ARG A 107 -6.99 16.79 -7.26
N ALA A 108 -7.32 17.93 -6.65
CA ALA A 108 -6.38 19.01 -6.40
C ALA A 108 -5.27 18.58 -5.42
N ALA A 109 -5.63 17.94 -4.30
CA ALA A 109 -4.70 17.40 -3.33
C ALA A 109 -3.77 16.36 -3.98
N SER A 110 -4.34 15.43 -4.75
CA SER A 110 -3.55 14.41 -5.48
C SER A 110 -2.61 15.02 -6.52
N ARG A 111 -2.96 16.18 -7.10
CA ARG A 111 -2.07 16.91 -8.03
C ARG A 111 -0.90 17.53 -7.27
N VAL A 112 -1.17 18.25 -6.18
CA VAL A 112 -0.13 18.85 -5.33
C VAL A 112 0.86 17.78 -4.84
N LEU A 113 0.35 16.65 -4.36
CA LEU A 113 1.20 15.55 -3.87
C LEU A 113 2.03 14.89 -4.99
N ARG A 114 1.50 14.78 -6.20
CA ARG A 114 2.28 14.30 -7.36
C ARG A 114 3.40 15.25 -7.76
N GLU A 115 3.14 16.56 -7.72
CA GLU A 115 4.15 17.60 -8.03
C GLU A 115 5.29 17.56 -7.00
N GLU A 116 4.96 17.43 -5.71
CA GLU A 116 5.93 17.28 -4.63
C GLU A 116 6.74 15.99 -4.74
N PHE A 117 6.08 14.86 -5.04
CA PHE A 117 6.76 13.59 -5.24
C PHE A 117 7.70 13.62 -6.45
N THR A 118 7.27 14.21 -7.57
CA THR A 118 8.12 14.39 -8.75
C THR A 118 9.36 15.22 -8.41
N SER A 119 9.18 16.30 -7.65
CA SER A 119 10.26 17.15 -7.18
C SER A 119 11.21 16.40 -6.23
N LEU A 120 10.69 15.52 -5.37
CA LEU A 120 11.49 14.64 -4.52
C LEU A 120 12.31 13.64 -5.36
N CYS A 121 11.69 12.97 -6.33
CA CYS A 121 12.36 12.05 -7.24
C CYS A 121 13.53 12.71 -7.97
N GLN A 122 13.34 13.93 -8.47
CA GLN A 122 14.40 14.68 -9.13
C GLN A 122 15.53 15.09 -8.16
N ARG A 123 15.18 15.53 -6.95
CA ARG A 123 16.16 16.03 -5.96
C ARG A 123 16.99 14.90 -5.35
N GLU A 124 16.35 13.80 -4.98
CA GLU A 124 16.98 12.70 -4.23
C GLU A 124 17.36 11.52 -5.14
N ASN A 125 17.15 11.62 -6.46
CA ASN A 125 17.35 10.55 -7.43
C ASN A 125 16.57 9.26 -7.07
N LEU A 126 15.40 9.43 -6.43
CA LEU A 126 14.51 8.33 -6.07
C LEU A 126 13.83 7.80 -7.34
N LYS A 127 14.01 6.51 -7.63
CA LYS A 127 13.42 5.85 -8.79
C LYS A 127 12.10 5.17 -8.44
N GLN A 128 11.11 5.35 -9.31
CA GLN A 128 9.91 4.53 -9.30
C GLN A 128 10.23 3.19 -9.96
N VAL A 129 9.63 2.09 -9.47
CA VAL A 129 9.81 0.78 -10.12
C VAL A 129 9.20 0.77 -11.52
N HIS A 130 8.10 1.50 -11.71
CA HIS A 130 7.42 1.65 -12.99
C HIS A 130 7.51 3.11 -13.46
N GLU A 131 8.60 3.46 -14.17
CA GLU A 131 8.93 4.84 -14.57
C GLU A 131 7.84 5.55 -15.39
N ASN A 132 7.03 4.79 -16.14
CA ASN A 132 5.98 5.33 -17.00
C ASN A 132 4.65 5.58 -16.26
N ARG A 133 4.57 5.21 -14.97
CA ARG A 133 3.38 5.40 -14.14
C ARG A 133 3.59 6.61 -13.24
N ASN A 134 2.55 7.46 -13.15
CA ASN A 134 2.50 8.50 -12.14
C ASN A 134 1.98 7.92 -10.82
N LEU A 135 2.54 8.38 -9.70
CA LEU A 135 2.08 7.98 -8.37
C LEU A 135 0.59 8.25 -8.17
N GLY A 136 -0.18 7.19 -7.92
CA GLY A 136 -1.59 7.26 -7.56
C GLY A 136 -1.80 7.49 -6.06
N PHE A 137 -2.95 8.08 -5.73
CA PHE A 137 -3.36 8.35 -4.36
C PHE A 137 -4.74 7.77 -4.09
N ARG A 138 -4.84 6.78 -3.20
CA ARG A 138 -6.12 6.31 -2.66
C ARG A 138 -6.41 7.10 -1.39
N ILE A 139 -7.30 8.09 -1.48
CA ILE A 139 -7.69 8.92 -0.33
C ILE A 139 -9.03 8.43 0.20
N ILE A 140 -9.07 8.00 1.46
CA ILE A 140 -10.27 7.46 2.12
C ILE A 140 -10.53 8.15 3.46
N CYS A 141 -11.74 7.94 3.99
CA CYS A 141 -12.15 8.45 5.29
C CYS A 141 -11.86 7.42 6.39
N ASP A 142 -11.36 7.88 7.55
CA ASP A 142 -11.26 7.06 8.75
C ASP A 142 -12.63 6.46 9.14
N GLY A 143 -12.66 5.18 9.51
CA GLY A 143 -13.90 4.46 9.84
C GLY A 143 -14.81 4.12 8.65
N SER A 144 -14.40 4.42 7.41
CA SER A 144 -15.24 4.16 6.23
C SER A 144 -15.40 2.67 5.91
N PRO A 145 -16.41 2.29 5.10
CA PRO A 145 -16.55 0.92 4.59
C PRO A 145 -15.31 0.42 3.82
N ASP A 146 -14.56 1.32 3.17
CA ASP A 146 -13.28 1.01 2.51
C ASP A 146 -12.23 0.46 3.48
N MET A 147 -12.35 0.76 4.77
CA MET A 147 -11.51 0.26 5.86
C MET A 147 -12.09 -0.96 6.57
N GLY A 148 -13.11 -1.60 5.98
CA GLY A 148 -13.90 -2.61 6.70
C GLY A 148 -14.55 -2.06 7.97
N SER A 149 -14.84 -0.75 8.00
CA SER A 149 -15.34 -0.01 9.16
C SER A 149 -14.41 0.00 10.38
N GLN A 150 -13.12 -0.30 10.21
CA GLN A 150 -12.12 -0.09 11.25
C GLN A 150 -11.85 1.40 11.46
N LEU A 151 -11.74 1.82 12.72
CA LEU A 151 -11.55 3.21 13.12
C LEU A 151 -10.18 3.41 13.76
N LEU A 152 -9.42 4.39 13.27
CA LEU A 152 -8.12 4.79 13.81
C LEU A 152 -8.23 5.94 14.82
N GLY A 153 -9.37 6.63 14.86
CA GLY A 153 -9.64 7.72 15.79
C GLY A 153 -8.80 8.94 15.46
N LEU A 154 -8.78 9.34 14.19
CA LEU A 154 -8.07 10.53 13.74
C LEU A 154 -8.86 11.79 14.10
N GLU A 155 -8.21 12.74 14.76
CA GLU A 155 -8.75 14.07 15.03
C GLU A 155 -8.57 14.99 13.81
N ARG A 156 -9.24 16.15 13.83
CA ARG A 156 -9.08 17.16 12.78
C ARG A 156 -7.62 17.61 12.66
N GLY A 157 -7.13 17.70 11.43
CA GLY A 157 -5.73 17.97 11.10
C GLY A 157 -4.84 16.73 11.16
N GLU A 158 -5.36 15.57 11.59
CA GLU A 158 -4.63 14.31 11.57
C GLU A 158 -4.98 13.46 10.36
N PHE A 159 -3.97 12.72 9.89
CA PHE A 159 -4.10 11.81 8.77
C PHE A 159 -3.10 10.66 8.90
N VAL A 160 -3.34 9.59 8.16
CA VAL A 160 -2.42 8.46 8.04
C VAL A 160 -1.97 8.33 6.60
N THR A 161 -0.69 8.03 6.41
CA THR A 161 -0.14 7.65 5.09
C THR A 161 0.28 6.19 5.10
N GLY A 162 0.07 5.51 3.98
CA GLY A 162 0.42 4.11 3.80
C GLY A 162 1.26 3.88 2.55
N LEU A 163 2.45 3.30 2.73
CA LEU A 163 3.37 2.91 1.66
C LEU A 163 3.34 1.39 1.52
N LEU A 164 2.39 0.92 0.72
CA LEU A 164 2.02 -0.49 0.62
C LEU A 164 2.43 -1.07 -0.74
N PRO A 165 3.21 -2.17 -0.78
CA PRO A 165 3.63 -2.77 -2.05
C PRO A 165 2.46 -3.29 -2.89
N ASN A 166 1.35 -3.66 -2.25
CA ASN A 166 0.18 -4.21 -2.92
C ASN A 166 -0.85 -3.13 -3.29
N LEU A 167 -0.68 -1.89 -2.85
CA LEU A 167 -1.66 -0.85 -3.18
C LEU A 167 -1.54 -0.46 -4.65
N TYR A 168 -2.68 -0.59 -5.34
CA TYR A 168 -2.83 -0.29 -6.75
C TYR A 168 -4.16 0.44 -6.96
N THR A 169 -4.11 1.71 -7.37
CA THR A 169 -5.32 2.53 -7.58
C THR A 169 -6.02 2.24 -8.92
N GLY A 170 -5.49 1.29 -9.70
CA GLY A 170 -6.06 0.86 -10.97
C GLY A 170 -5.15 1.12 -12.18
N PRO A 171 -5.54 0.60 -13.36
CA PRO A 171 -4.78 0.73 -14.59
C PRO A 171 -4.72 2.17 -15.09
N VAL A 172 -3.56 2.56 -15.61
CA VAL A 172 -3.34 3.80 -16.36
C VAL A 172 -3.08 3.48 -17.83
N ARG A 173 -2.86 4.51 -18.65
CA ARG A 173 -2.51 4.32 -20.06
C ARG A 173 -1.22 3.50 -20.17
N GLY A 174 -1.30 2.31 -20.77
CA GLY A 174 -0.16 1.40 -20.95
C GLY A 174 -0.09 0.28 -19.92
N SER A 175 -0.97 0.28 -18.90
CA SER A 175 -1.11 -0.87 -17.99
C SER A 175 -1.79 -2.03 -18.72
N GLU A 176 -1.23 -3.22 -18.59
CA GLU A 176 -1.77 -4.44 -19.20
C GLU A 176 -1.91 -5.52 -18.12
N PRO A 177 -3.05 -6.25 -18.06
CA PRO A 177 -3.20 -7.37 -17.15
C PRO A 177 -2.25 -8.49 -17.57
N VAL A 178 -1.43 -8.97 -16.63
CA VAL A 178 -0.45 -10.05 -16.88
C VAL A 178 -0.89 -11.37 -16.28
N ILE A 179 -1.62 -11.34 -15.15
CA ILE A 179 -2.14 -12.52 -14.49
C ILE A 179 -3.56 -12.24 -14.02
N ALA A 180 -4.50 -13.13 -14.38
CA ALA A 180 -5.83 -13.18 -13.79
C ALA A 180 -5.84 -14.13 -12.59
N VAL A 181 -6.35 -13.67 -11.45
CA VAL A 181 -6.41 -14.45 -10.21
C VAL A 181 -7.82 -15.00 -10.06
N HIS A 182 -7.91 -16.33 -10.07
CA HIS A 182 -9.17 -17.05 -9.88
C HIS A 182 -9.17 -17.78 -8.54
N LEU A 183 -10.27 -17.68 -7.80
CA LEU A 183 -10.44 -18.25 -6.48
C LEU A 183 -11.72 -19.09 -6.41
N ASN A 184 -11.60 -20.30 -5.87
CA ASN A 184 -12.73 -21.12 -5.47
C ASN A 184 -12.84 -21.07 -3.95
N LEU A 185 -13.94 -20.52 -3.44
CA LEU A 185 -14.24 -20.46 -2.00
C LEU A 185 -15.46 -21.33 -1.68
N PRO A 186 -15.25 -22.61 -1.31
CA PRO A 186 -16.32 -23.50 -0.92
C PRO A 186 -17.20 -22.90 0.17
N GLY A 187 -18.51 -22.93 -0.04
CA GLY A 187 -19.52 -22.38 0.87
C GLY A 187 -19.72 -20.86 0.77
N ALA A 188 -18.92 -20.14 -0.02
CA ALA A 188 -19.19 -18.76 -0.42
C ALA A 188 -19.78 -18.73 -1.85
N TRP A 189 -19.20 -19.51 -2.77
CA TRP A 189 -19.72 -19.67 -4.13
C TRP A 189 -19.33 -21.03 -4.74
N GLU A 190 -19.88 -21.33 -5.91
CA GLU A 190 -19.55 -22.53 -6.68
C GLU A 190 -18.46 -22.22 -7.73
N GLY A 191 -17.45 -23.08 -7.78
CA GLY A 191 -16.39 -23.03 -8.80
C GLY A 191 -15.38 -21.92 -8.61
N TYR A 192 -14.51 -21.75 -9.61
CA TYR A 192 -13.53 -20.68 -9.65
C TYR A 192 -14.18 -19.39 -10.16
N GLN A 193 -13.99 -18.31 -9.42
CA GLN A 193 -14.38 -16.96 -9.83
C GLN A 193 -13.14 -16.08 -9.94
N GLU A 194 -13.09 -15.23 -10.96
CA GLU A 194 -12.05 -14.21 -11.05
C GLU A 194 -12.25 -13.18 -9.92
N VAL A 195 -11.19 -12.95 -9.15
CA VAL A 195 -11.20 -12.06 -7.99
C VAL A 195 -10.28 -10.85 -8.15
N GLY A 196 -9.52 -10.80 -9.24
CA GLY A 196 -8.67 -9.67 -9.57
C GLY A 196 -7.61 -9.98 -10.61
N HIS A 197 -6.84 -8.96 -10.93
CA HIS A 197 -5.73 -9.04 -11.86
C HIS A 197 -4.47 -8.44 -11.25
N LEU A 198 -3.32 -9.02 -11.60
CA LEU A 198 -2.04 -8.35 -11.48
C LEU A 198 -1.72 -7.68 -12.81
N TYR A 199 -1.35 -6.41 -12.77
CA TYR A 199 -0.95 -5.64 -13.94
C TYR A 199 0.58 -5.53 -14.04
N ASN A 200 1.09 -5.34 -15.25
CA ASN A 200 2.52 -5.17 -15.52
C ASN A 200 3.19 -3.99 -14.78
N ASP A 201 2.40 -3.06 -14.26
CA ASP A 201 2.80 -1.90 -13.47
C ASP A 201 2.39 -1.99 -11.99
N GLN A 202 2.09 -3.19 -11.50
CA GLN A 202 1.76 -3.49 -10.12
C GLN A 202 2.84 -4.38 -9.50
N LEU A 203 3.37 -4.00 -8.34
CA LEU A 203 4.42 -4.77 -7.67
C LEU A 203 3.91 -6.08 -7.07
N LEU A 204 2.72 -6.03 -6.47
CA LEU A 204 2.22 -7.10 -5.63
C LEU A 204 0.70 -7.16 -5.67
N PHE A 205 0.17 -8.38 -5.71
CA PHE A 205 -1.24 -8.67 -5.48
C PHE A 205 -1.40 -9.53 -4.22
N THR A 206 -2.31 -9.15 -3.33
CA THR A 206 -2.60 -9.86 -2.07
C THR A 206 -4.03 -10.40 -2.03
N LEU A 207 -4.19 -11.59 -1.46
CA LEU A 207 -5.45 -12.22 -1.10
C LEU A 207 -5.49 -12.43 0.41
N GLY A 208 -6.60 -12.07 1.05
CA GLY A 208 -6.78 -12.37 2.48
C GLY A 208 -8.13 -11.92 3.00
N SER A 209 -8.21 -11.67 4.31
CA SER A 209 -9.42 -11.21 4.99
C SER A 209 -9.33 -9.75 5.45
N HIS A 210 -8.22 -9.07 5.17
CA HIS A 210 -8.00 -7.69 5.62
C HIS A 210 -8.42 -6.70 4.53
N TRP A 211 -8.89 -5.52 4.91
CA TRP A 211 -9.39 -4.51 3.97
C TRP A 211 -8.30 -3.89 3.08
N LEU A 212 -7.03 -4.06 3.48
CA LEU A 212 -5.86 -3.69 2.67
C LEU A 212 -5.46 -4.75 1.65
N ASP A 213 -6.03 -5.96 1.69
CA ASP A 213 -5.78 -6.95 0.65
C ASP A 213 -6.40 -6.49 -0.69
N ASN A 214 -5.76 -6.78 -1.82
CA ASN A 214 -6.32 -6.42 -3.13
C ASN A 214 -7.67 -7.08 -3.37
N PHE A 215 -7.80 -8.32 -2.91
CA PHE A 215 -9.09 -8.96 -2.73
C PHE A 215 -9.21 -9.48 -1.30
N SER A 216 -10.32 -9.11 -0.67
CA SER A 216 -10.63 -9.43 0.72
C SER A 216 -11.92 -10.22 0.80
N HIS A 217 -11.90 -11.34 1.53
CA HIS A 217 -13.11 -12.11 1.79
C HIS A 217 -13.08 -12.77 3.17
N PRO A 218 -14.16 -12.75 3.97
CA PRO A 218 -14.19 -13.32 5.32
C PRO A 218 -13.81 -14.81 5.39
N TYR A 219 -14.10 -15.60 4.35
CA TYR A 219 -13.75 -17.03 4.30
C TYR A 219 -12.24 -17.30 4.22
N LEU A 220 -11.43 -16.31 3.84
CA LEU A 220 -9.97 -16.45 3.78
C LEU A 220 -9.33 -16.45 5.18
N ARG A 221 -10.05 -15.96 6.20
CA ARG A 221 -9.74 -15.94 7.65
C ARG A 221 -8.45 -15.24 8.10
N GLU A 222 -7.44 -15.20 7.24
CA GLU A 222 -6.12 -14.67 7.51
C GLU A 222 -5.84 -13.53 6.54
N ALA A 223 -5.13 -12.50 6.99
CA ALA A 223 -4.72 -11.38 6.15
C ALA A 223 -3.50 -11.72 5.30
N ALA A 224 -3.41 -11.15 4.11
CA ALA A 224 -2.29 -11.37 3.18
C ALA A 224 -1.89 -12.85 3.07
N LEU A 225 -2.88 -13.75 3.14
CA LEU A 225 -2.74 -15.19 3.14
C LEU A 225 -1.88 -15.65 1.96
N TYR A 226 -2.16 -15.07 0.81
CA TYR A 226 -1.46 -15.34 -0.43
C TYR A 226 -1.02 -14.04 -1.10
N ARG A 227 0.19 -14.09 -1.68
CA ARG A 227 0.87 -12.97 -2.32
C ARG A 227 1.41 -13.40 -3.67
N LEU A 228 1.15 -12.59 -4.69
CA LEU A 228 1.70 -12.75 -6.03
C LEU A 228 2.52 -11.52 -6.37
N GLN A 229 3.85 -11.66 -6.34
CA GLN A 229 4.78 -10.56 -6.56
C GLN A 229 5.36 -10.64 -7.97
N GLN A 230 5.43 -9.49 -8.65
CA GLN A 230 6.14 -9.33 -9.90
C GLN A 230 7.52 -8.68 -9.66
N TYR A 231 8.55 -9.22 -10.30
CA TYR A 231 9.88 -8.63 -10.32
C TYR A 231 10.09 -7.76 -11.58
N PRO A 232 11.06 -6.82 -11.57
CA PRO A 232 11.35 -5.97 -12.72
C PRO A 232 11.73 -6.72 -14.01
N ASN A 233 12.22 -7.95 -13.89
CA ASN A 233 12.54 -8.83 -15.03
C ASN A 233 11.31 -9.55 -15.62
N GLY A 234 10.10 -9.29 -15.10
CA GLY A 234 8.85 -9.94 -15.52
C GLY A 234 8.60 -11.32 -14.92
N SER A 235 9.50 -11.83 -14.07
CA SER A 235 9.26 -13.07 -13.33
C SER A 235 8.26 -12.86 -12.18
N PHE A 236 7.56 -13.93 -11.80
CA PHE A 236 6.59 -13.93 -10.71
C PHE A 236 7.01 -14.89 -9.61
N VAL A 237 6.69 -14.54 -8.36
CA VAL A 237 6.79 -15.44 -7.22
C VAL A 237 5.48 -15.47 -6.46
N HIS A 238 5.07 -16.67 -6.11
CA HIS A 238 3.88 -16.95 -5.32
C HIS A 238 4.35 -17.20 -3.88
N ILE A 239 3.81 -16.47 -2.92
CA ILE A 239 4.26 -16.52 -1.53
C ILE A 239 3.05 -16.70 -0.62
N ILE A 240 3.03 -17.80 0.14
CA ILE A 240 2.12 -17.94 1.30
C ILE A 240 2.74 -17.16 2.45
N ASN A 241 1.93 -16.49 3.27
CA ASN A 241 2.41 -15.94 4.51
C ASN A 241 3.21 -17.02 5.29
N PRO A 242 4.52 -16.82 5.57
CA PRO A 242 5.38 -17.82 6.21
C PRO A 242 4.80 -18.34 7.52
N ASP A 243 4.14 -17.46 8.29
CA ASP A 243 3.50 -17.80 9.56
C ASP A 243 2.29 -18.75 9.40
N LEU A 244 1.83 -18.94 8.15
CA LEU A 244 0.67 -19.75 7.80
C LEU A 244 1.04 -21.01 7.00
N GLN A 245 2.33 -21.25 6.71
CA GLN A 245 2.77 -22.38 5.87
C GLN A 245 2.43 -23.76 6.46
N ASP A 246 2.30 -23.86 7.78
CA ASP A 246 1.88 -25.11 8.44
C ASP A 246 0.38 -25.43 8.22
N ARG A 247 -0.42 -24.42 7.86
CA ARG A 247 -1.88 -24.52 7.71
C ARG A 247 -2.34 -24.47 6.26
N TYR A 248 -1.54 -23.90 5.37
CA TYR A 248 -1.89 -23.69 3.97
C TYR A 248 -0.77 -24.17 3.05
N GLN A 249 -1.16 -24.84 1.96
CA GLN A 249 -0.25 -25.35 0.95
C GLN A 249 -0.57 -24.73 -0.42
N VAL A 250 0.45 -24.34 -1.16
CA VAL A 250 0.35 -23.96 -2.57
C VAL A 250 0.83 -25.13 -3.41
N SER A 251 -0.05 -25.63 -4.28
CA SER A 251 0.29 -26.61 -5.30
C SER A 251 0.29 -25.94 -6.66
N SER A 252 1.45 -25.87 -7.30
CA SER A 252 1.53 -25.43 -8.70
C SER A 252 1.08 -26.58 -9.60
N THR A 253 -0.06 -26.40 -10.26
CA THR A 253 -0.49 -27.30 -11.33
C THR A 253 -0.17 -26.63 -12.66
N ASN A 254 0.86 -27.11 -13.35
CA ASN A 254 1.09 -26.72 -14.74
C ASN A 254 0.05 -27.42 -15.61
N GLN A 255 -1.17 -26.89 -15.65
CA GLN A 255 -2.07 -27.20 -16.75
C GLN A 255 -1.69 -26.25 -17.89
N GLY A 256 -1.05 -26.80 -18.93
CA GLY A 256 -0.81 -26.05 -20.16
C GLY A 256 -2.14 -25.50 -20.65
N GLY A 257 -2.24 -24.18 -20.75
CA GLY A 257 -3.44 -23.51 -21.24
C GLY A 257 -3.81 -24.06 -22.61
N ALA A 258 -5.09 -24.40 -22.77
CA ALA A 258 -5.70 -24.74 -24.05
C ALA A 258 -5.84 -23.49 -24.92
#